data_AF-A0A318CLA5-F1
#
_entry.id   AF-A0A318CLA5-F1
#
_cell.length_a   1.000
_cell.length_b   1.000
_cell.length_c   1.000
_cell.angle_alpha   90.00
_cell.angle_beta   90.00
_cell.angle_gamma   90.00
#
_symmetry.space_group_name_H-M   'P 1'
#
loop_
_entity.id
_entity.type
_entity.pdbx_description
1 polymer ?
#
loop_
_entity_poly.entity_id
_entity_poly.type
_entity_poly.pdbx_seq_one_letter_code
_entity_poly.pdbx_strand_id
1 'polypeptide(L)'
;QLGSSLSWIIFIIGLLMVSQILIRIGIVVFSAFVFFTLVTLPVEFNASSRAKKLLSSMGMPSNELKGVSSVLGAAAMTYVASAATAIFQLLRMLILSGSGRD
;
A
#
# COMPACT_ATOMS: atom_id res chain seq x y z
N GLN A 1 -27.29 33.49 -0.53
CA GLN A 1 -25.87 33.90 -0.47
C GLN A 1 -24.92 32.73 -0.15
N LEU A 2 -25.24 31.83 0.80
CA LEU A 2 -24.40 30.65 1.08
C LEU A 2 -24.17 29.75 -0.15
N GLY A 3 -25.19 29.55 -0.99
CA GLY A 3 -25.05 28.78 -2.23
C GLY A 3 -24.03 29.36 -3.23
N SER A 4 -23.91 30.69 -3.32
CA SER A 4 -22.96 31.31 -4.26
C SER A 4 -21.50 31.17 -3.81
N SER A 5 -21.22 31.33 -2.52
CA SER A 5 -19.86 31.18 -1.98
C SER A 5 -19.39 29.71 -2.00
N LEU A 6 -20.31 28.77 -1.73
CA LEU A 6 -19.99 27.34 -1.75
C LEU A 6 -19.81 26.81 -3.20
N SER A 7 -20.60 27.31 -4.15
CA SER A 7 -20.49 26.93 -5.57
C SER A 7 -19.12 27.25 -6.16
N TRP A 8 -18.54 28.41 -5.85
CA TRP A 8 -17.19 28.76 -6.36
C TRP A 8 -16.11 27.81 -5.81
N ILE A 9 -16.19 27.45 -4.54
CA ILE A 9 -15.26 26.51 -3.91
C ILE A 9 -15.37 25.13 -4.55
N ILE A 10 -16.60 24.61 -4.72
CA ILE A 10 -16.85 23.32 -5.37
C ILE A 10 -16.37 23.34 -6.83
N PHE A 11 -16.57 24.45 -7.55
CA PHE A 11 -16.11 24.61 -8.93
C PHE A 11 -14.58 24.56 -9.06
N ILE A 12 -13.84 25.28 -8.21
CA ILE A 12 -12.37 25.26 -8.22
C ILE A 12 -11.84 23.87 -7.84
N ILE A 13 -12.46 23.20 -6.87
CA ILE A 13 -12.12 21.81 -6.52
C ILE A 13 -12.34 20.89 -7.72
N GLY A 14 -13.49 21.00 -8.40
CA GLY A 14 -13.79 20.23 -9.60
C GLY A 14 -12.76 20.46 -10.72
N LEU A 15 -12.40 21.72 -10.97
CA LEU A 15 -11.39 22.10 -11.97
C LEU A 15 -10.01 21.47 -11.67
N LEU A 16 -9.56 21.54 -10.41
CA LEU A 16 -8.29 20.96 -9.98
C LEU A 16 -8.30 19.43 -10.07
N MET A 17 -9.41 18.78 -9.73
CA MET A 17 -9.55 17.32 -9.77
C MET A 17 -9.55 16.74 -11.19
N VAL A 18 -9.95 17.51 -12.19
CA VAL A 18 -9.96 17.08 -13.61
C VAL A 18 -8.58 17.23 -14.26
N SER A 19 -7.61 17.84 -13.58
CA SER A 19 -6.32 18.17 -14.20
C SER A 19 -5.47 16.93 -14.51
N GLN A 20 -5.22 16.69 -15.80
CA GLN A 20 -4.39 15.57 -16.27
C GLN A 20 -2.97 15.60 -15.69
N ILE A 21 -2.44 16.80 -15.38
CA ILE A 21 -1.12 16.93 -14.74
C ILE A 21 -1.14 16.34 -13.33
N LEU A 22 -2.22 16.55 -12.58
CA LEU A 22 -2.37 16.08 -11.21
C LEU A 22 -2.49 14.55 -11.18
N ILE A 23 -3.23 13.98 -12.14
CA ILE A 23 -3.31 12.52 -12.34
C ILE A 23 -1.92 11.92 -12.62
N ARG A 24 -1.15 12.52 -13.54
CA ARG A 24 0.21 12.04 -13.87
C ARG A 24 1.16 12.12 -12.68
N ILE A 25 1.15 13.25 -11.96
CA ILE A 25 1.95 13.41 -10.74
C ILE A 25 1.56 12.36 -9.70
N GLY A 26 0.25 12.16 -9.49
CA GLY A 26 -0.28 11.14 -8.58
C GLY A 26 0.21 9.73 -8.93
N ILE A 27 0.17 9.34 -10.22
CA ILE A 27 0.69 8.05 -10.69
C ILE A 27 2.19 7.92 -10.43
N VAL A 28 2.99 8.95 -10.70
CA VAL A 28 4.45 8.90 -10.48
C VAL A 28 4.77 8.72 -8.99
N VAL A 29 4.14 9.53 -8.13
CA VAL A 29 4.35 9.43 -6.67
C VAL A 29 3.87 8.08 -6.14
N PHE A 30 2.71 7.60 -6.58
CA PHE A 30 2.19 6.30 -6.14
C PHE A 30 3.03 5.13 -6.66
N SER A 31 3.58 5.23 -7.87
CA SER A 31 4.52 4.24 -8.41
C SER A 31 5.78 4.15 -7.55
N ALA A 32 6.32 5.28 -7.09
CA ALA A 32 7.46 5.31 -6.17
C ALA A 32 7.12 4.63 -4.83
N PHE A 33 5.90 4.84 -4.30
CA PHE A 33 5.42 4.17 -3.10
C PHE A 33 5.30 2.64 -3.28
N VAL A 34 4.71 2.18 -4.39
CA VAL A 34 4.61 0.75 -4.71
C VAL A 34 6.00 0.13 -4.85
N PHE A 35 6.91 0.80 -5.56
CA PHE A 35 8.30 0.36 -5.70
C PHE A 35 8.98 0.21 -4.34
N PHE A 36 8.87 1.21 -3.47
CA PHE A 36 9.44 1.15 -2.12
C PHE A 36 8.85 -0.01 -1.31
N THR A 37 7.52 -0.19 -1.36
CA THR A 37 6.82 -1.30 -0.68
C THR A 37 7.35 -2.67 -1.12
N LEU A 38 7.63 -2.84 -2.41
CA LEU A 38 8.20 -4.08 -2.94
C LEU A 38 9.65 -4.31 -2.50
N VAL A 39 10.45 -3.24 -2.45
CA VAL A 39 11.86 -3.31 -2.03
C VAL A 39 11.99 -3.59 -0.52
N THR A 40 11.06 -3.11 0.31
CA THR A 40 11.08 -3.36 1.76
C THR A 40 10.42 -4.68 2.17
N LEU A 41 9.57 -5.26 1.31
CA LEU A 41 8.94 -6.55 1.58
C LEU A 41 9.91 -7.67 2.07
N PRO A 42 11.11 -7.86 1.48
CA PRO A 42 12.05 -8.88 1.94
C PRO A 42 12.54 -8.68 3.38
N VAL A 43 12.61 -7.43 3.86
CA VAL A 43 13.08 -7.17 5.23
C VAL A 43 12.08 -7.64 6.27
N GLU A 44 10.78 -7.57 5.95
CA GLU A 44 9.69 -8.06 6.81
C GLU A 44 9.73 -9.59 6.96
N PHE A 45 10.00 -10.32 5.87
CA PHE A 45 10.18 -11.78 5.92
C PHE A 45 11.43 -12.18 6.71
N ASN A 46 12.51 -11.41 6.57
CA ASN A 46 13.73 -11.61 7.35
C ASN A 46 13.46 -11.39 8.84
N ALA A 47 12.74 -10.34 9.21
CA ALA A 47 12.35 -10.07 10.59
C ALA A 47 11.55 -11.23 11.20
N SER A 48 10.55 -11.75 10.48
CA SER A 48 9.78 -12.93 10.93
C SER A 48 10.68 -14.16 11.10
N SER A 49 11.57 -14.43 10.14
CA SER A 49 12.53 -15.54 10.23
C SER A 49 13.50 -15.41 11.41
N ARG A 50 13.98 -14.20 11.68
CA ARG A 50 14.90 -13.90 12.79
C ARG A 50 14.20 -14.05 14.15
N ALA A 51 12.98 -13.55 14.27
CA ALA A 51 12.20 -13.65 15.49
C ALA A 51 11.88 -15.12 15.84
N LYS A 52 11.57 -15.98 14.86
CA LYS A 52 11.39 -17.43 15.09
C LYS A 52 12.65 -18.07 15.69
N LYS A 53 13.84 -17.74 15.17
CA LYS A 53 15.12 -18.23 15.71
C LYS A 53 15.37 -17.72 17.12
N LEU A 54 15.08 -16.43 17.38
CA LEU A 54 15.26 -15.83 18.69
C LEU A 54 14.35 -16.49 19.74
N LEU A 55 13.07 -16.70 19.42
CA LEU A 55 12.12 -17.38 20.31
C LEU A 55 12.56 -18.81 20.65
N SER A 56 13.08 -19.54 19.66
CA SER A 56 13.66 -20.86 19.90
C SER A 56 14.89 -20.82 20.81
N SER A 57 15.73 -19.78 20.69
CA SER A 57 16.91 -19.62 21.55
C SER A 57 16.59 -19.17 22.99
N MET A 58 15.42 -18.57 23.20
CA MET A 58 14.97 -18.10 24.52
C MET A 58 14.28 -19.20 25.35
N GLY A 59 14.31 -20.46 24.90
CA GLY A 59 13.75 -21.60 25.63
C GLY A 59 12.23 -21.76 25.51
N MET A 60 11.62 -21.18 24.46
CA MET A 60 10.18 -21.35 24.22
C MET A 60 9.87 -22.83 23.91
N PRO A 61 8.85 -23.42 24.56
CA PRO A 61 8.54 -24.83 24.38
C PRO A 61 8.00 -25.12 22.97
N SER A 62 8.32 -26.31 22.46
CA SER A 62 8.11 -26.72 21.06
C SER A 62 6.64 -26.67 20.60
N ASN A 63 5.71 -26.92 21.53
CA ASN A 63 4.27 -26.84 21.28
C ASN A 63 3.80 -25.41 21.00
N GLU A 64 4.38 -24.41 21.66
CA GLU A 64 4.04 -22.99 21.46
C GLU A 64 4.75 -22.39 20.24
N LEU A 65 6.00 -22.80 19.98
CA LEU A 65 6.77 -22.36 18.81
C LEU A 65 6.02 -22.57 17.49
N LYS A 66 5.26 -23.68 17.37
CA LYS A 66 4.44 -23.96 16.18
C LYS A 66 3.34 -22.92 16.00
N GLY A 67 2.65 -22.55 17.08
CA GLY A 67 1.61 -21.52 17.07
C GLY A 67 2.18 -20.15 16.72
N VAL A 68 3.26 -19.75 17.38
CA VAL A 68 3.89 -18.45 17.14
C VAL A 68 4.45 -18.35 15.71
N SER A 69 5.07 -19.41 15.19
CA SER A 69 5.57 -19.44 13.81
C SER A 69 4.46 -19.24 12.77
N SER A 70 3.26 -19.78 13.04
CA SER A 70 2.07 -19.57 12.21
C SER A 70 1.63 -18.11 12.25
N VAL A 71 1.51 -17.52 13.44
CA VAL A 71 1.11 -16.10 13.61
C VAL A 71 2.13 -15.16 12.96
N LEU A 72 3.42 -15.41 13.15
CA LEU A 72 4.48 -14.59 12.55
C LEU A 72 4.55 -14.71 11.04
N GLY A 73 4.19 -15.88 10.50
CA GLY A 73 4.03 -16.08 9.05
C GLY A 73 2.80 -15.33 8.51
N ALA A 74 1.68 -15.42 9.23
CA ALA A 74 0.44 -14.71 8.87
C ALA A 74 0.63 -13.18 8.90
N ALA A 75 1.34 -12.64 9.90
CA ALA A 75 1.67 -11.23 9.98
C ALA A 75 2.50 -10.75 8.77
N ALA A 76 3.47 -11.55 8.32
CA ALA A 76 4.23 -11.23 7.10
C ALA A 76 3.33 -11.26 5.84
N MET A 77 2.35 -12.17 5.77
CA MET A 77 1.39 -12.22 4.66
C MET A 77 0.51 -10.97 4.58
N THR A 78 0.24 -10.26 5.68
CA THR A 78 -0.48 -8.97 5.65
C THR A 78 0.29 -7.91 4.85
N TYR A 79 1.62 -7.88 4.94
CA TYR A 79 2.45 -7.00 4.09
C TYR A 79 2.43 -7.41 2.62
N VAL A 80 2.38 -8.72 2.34
CA VAL A 80 2.24 -9.21 0.96
C VAL A 80 0.90 -8.78 0.37
N ALA A 81 -0.18 -8.90 1.17
CA ALA A 81 -1.51 -8.47 0.76
C ALA A 81 -1.55 -6.96 0.46
N SER A 82 -0.95 -6.12 1.32
CA SER A 82 -0.91 -4.68 1.08
C SER A 82 -0.10 -4.32 -0.17
N ALA A 83 1.03 -4.99 -0.42
CA ALA A 83 1.80 -4.83 -1.65
C ALA A 83 0.99 -5.21 -2.90
N ALA A 84 0.28 -6.35 -2.86
CA ALA A 84 -0.58 -6.78 -3.95
C ALA A 84 -1.72 -5.78 -4.22
N THR A 85 -2.40 -5.30 -3.17
CA THR A 85 -3.43 -4.26 -3.30
C THR A 85 -2.87 -2.98 -3.90
N ALA A 86 -1.68 -2.55 -3.46
CA ALA A 86 -1.04 -1.35 -3.98
C ALA A 86 -0.72 -1.49 -5.48
N ILE A 87 -0.24 -2.66 -5.92
CA ILE A 87 -0.05 -2.96 -7.35
C ILE A 87 -1.38 -2.87 -8.12
N PHE A 88 -2.44 -3.52 -7.65
CA PHE A 88 -3.75 -3.45 -8.32
C PHE A 88 -4.30 -2.03 -8.39
N GLN A 89 -4.04 -1.23 -7.35
CA GLN A 89 -4.46 0.16 -7.32
C GLN A 89 -3.67 1.02 -8.31
N LEU A 90 -2.37 0.75 -8.47
CA LEU A 90 -1.55 1.40 -9.49
C LEU A 90 -2.02 1.04 -10.90
N LEU A 91 -2.28 -0.25 -11.16
CA LEU A 91 -2.85 -0.71 -12.43
C LEU A 91 -4.20 -0.04 -12.72
N ARG A 92 -5.07 0.06 -11.71
CA ARG A 92 -6.35 0.77 -11.82
C ARG A 92 -6.14 2.25 -12.19
N MET A 93 -5.20 2.95 -11.56
CA MET A 93 -4.90 4.34 -11.88
C MET A 93 -4.38 4.50 -13.32
N LEU A 94 -3.53 3.59 -13.79
CA LEU A 94 -3.02 3.59 -15.17
C LEU A 94 -4.14 3.39 -16.19
N ILE A 95 -5.04 2.42 -15.97
CA ILE A 95 -6.18 2.14 -16.84
C ILE A 95 -7.12 3.36 -16.91
N LEU A 96 -7.50 3.91 -15.76
CA LEU A 96 -8.38 5.09 -15.69
C LEU A 96 -7.76 6.33 -16.37
N SER A 97 -6.45 6.53 -16.20
CA SER A 97 -5.74 7.64 -16.85
C SER A 97 -5.61 7.45 -18.36
N GLY A 98 -5.62 6.22 -18.87
CA GLY A 98 -5.62 5.92 -20.30
C GLY A 98 -7.00 6.09 -20.93
N SER A 99 -8.05 5.64 -20.23
CA SER A 99 -9.43 5.66 -20.70
C SER A 99 -10.05 7.06 -20.84
N GLY A 100 -9.46 8.09 -20.22
CA GLY A 100 -9.90 9.49 -20.37
C GLY A 100 -9.19 10.27 -21.48
N ARG A 101 -8.39 9.59 -22.32
CA ARG A 101 -7.66 10.20 -23.46
C ARG A 101 -8.37 10.00 -24.81
N ASP A 102 -9.49 9.30 -24.82
CA ASP A 102 -10.41 9.11 -25.93
C ASP A 102 -11.70 9.90 -25.68
#